data_AF-A0A6G3XZQ5-F1
#
_entry.id   AF-A0A6G3XZQ5-F1
#
_cell.length_a   1.000
_cell.length_b   1.000
_cell.length_c   1.000
_cell.angle_alpha   90.00
_cell.angle_beta   90.00
_cell.angle_gamma   90.00
#
_symmetry.space_group_name_H-M   'P 1'
#
loop_
_entity.id
_entity.type
_entity.pdbx_description
1 polymer ?
#
loop_
_entity_poly.entity_id
_entity_poly.type
_entity_poly.pdbx_seq_one_letter_code
_entity_poly.pdbx_strand_id
1 'polypeptide(L)'
;DGYYEWVTGAEERQLEEKKGRKRARKQPYFVTPADGSVFAMAGLYEFWRDATLPGDHENAWWVTCSVITTEAETTPLAVAPAEGPGALADIHPRMPLMLTPDRWDAWLDPTHTGLDELRALLEPPPGGLMRAYPVATAVSNVRNNGPELLEELAAPEESTLF
;
A
#
# COMPACT_ATOMS: atom_id res chain seq x y z
N ASP A 1 3.03 -8.93 -6.53
CA ASP A 1 1.90 -9.36 -5.67
C ASP A 1 1.03 -8.17 -5.30
N GLY A 2 1.34 -7.36 -4.29
CA GLY A 2 0.44 -6.27 -3.88
C GLY A 2 0.79 -5.71 -2.51
N TYR A 3 -0.15 -5.02 -1.87
CA TYR A 3 -0.01 -4.51 -0.50
C TYR A 3 -1.26 -4.77 0.35
N TYR A 4 -1.10 -4.76 1.67
CA TYR A 4 -2.22 -4.87 2.60
C TYR A 4 -2.66 -3.48 3.07
N GLU A 5 -3.96 -3.30 3.27
CA GLU A 5 -4.53 -2.10 3.87
C GLU A 5 -5.73 -2.46 4.75
N TRP A 6 -5.96 -1.71 5.84
CA TRP A 6 -6.93 -2.07 6.87
C TRP A 6 -8.12 -1.10 6.91
N VAL A 7 -9.31 -1.63 6.62
CA VAL A 7 -10.56 -0.87 6.69
C VAL A 7 -11.02 -0.75 8.14
N THR A 8 -11.26 0.48 8.56
CA THR A 8 -11.89 0.77 9.86
C THR A 8 -13.38 0.44 9.78
N GLY A 9 -13.89 -0.34 10.74
CA GLY A 9 -15.30 -0.75 10.76
C GLY A 9 -16.29 0.39 11.03
N ALA A 10 -17.57 0.14 10.77
CA ALA A 10 -18.63 1.15 10.82
C ALA A 10 -18.88 1.85 12.14
N GLU A 11 -18.80 1.09 13.21
CA GLU A 11 -19.03 1.59 14.55
C GLU A 11 -17.81 2.38 15.07
N GLU A 12 -16.64 2.25 14.44
CA GLU A 12 -15.36 2.68 15.01
C GLU A 12 -14.97 4.13 14.65
N ARG A 13 -15.34 4.65 13.48
CA ARG A 13 -15.15 6.09 13.16
C ARG A 13 -15.88 6.99 14.18
N GLN A 14 -17.00 6.52 14.73
CA GLN A 14 -17.76 7.21 15.79
C GLN A 14 -17.16 7.04 17.19
N LEU A 15 -16.30 6.02 17.40
CA LEU A 15 -15.70 5.67 18.69
C LEU A 15 -14.25 6.19 18.83
N GLU A 16 -13.49 6.34 17.75
CA GLU A 16 -12.16 6.99 17.78
C GLU A 16 -12.23 8.45 18.27
N GLU A 17 -13.37 9.13 18.07
CA GLU A 17 -13.66 10.46 18.63
C GLU A 17 -13.88 10.43 20.16
N LYS A 18 -14.28 9.28 20.72
CA LYS A 18 -14.55 9.08 22.15
C LYS A 18 -13.40 8.31 22.80
N LYS A 19 -12.34 9.04 23.16
CA LYS A 19 -11.16 8.54 23.88
C LYS A 19 -11.49 7.52 24.98
N GLY A 20 -11.34 6.23 24.68
CA GLY A 20 -11.22 5.17 25.69
C GLY A 20 -11.96 3.86 25.40
N ARG A 21 -11.44 3.01 24.51
CA ARG A 21 -11.37 1.54 24.66
C ARG A 21 -10.66 0.89 23.45
N LYS A 22 -10.31 -0.42 23.61
CA LYS A 22 -9.53 -1.28 22.69
C LYS A 22 -9.67 -0.88 21.21
N ARG A 23 -8.53 -0.73 20.51
CA ARG A 23 -8.48 -0.67 19.03
C ARG A 23 -9.40 -1.76 18.49
N ALA A 24 -10.45 -1.39 17.76
CA ALA A 24 -11.31 -2.37 17.17
C ALA A 24 -10.55 -3.09 16.07
N ARG A 25 -11.03 -4.29 15.76
CA ARG A 25 -10.35 -5.16 14.82
C ARG A 25 -10.73 -4.68 13.43
N LYS A 26 -9.71 -4.27 12.67
CA LYS A 26 -9.88 -3.80 11.29
C LYS A 26 -9.89 -4.98 10.34
N GLN A 27 -10.68 -4.90 9.28
CA GLN A 27 -10.64 -5.87 8.19
C GLN A 27 -9.45 -5.56 7.29
N PRO A 28 -8.45 -6.46 7.15
CA PRO A 28 -7.43 -6.31 6.13
C PRO A 28 -7.97 -6.66 4.74
N TYR A 29 -7.51 -5.89 3.75
CA TYR A 29 -7.68 -6.15 2.33
C TYR A 29 -6.31 -6.30 1.70
N PHE A 30 -6.20 -7.19 0.71
CA PHE A 30 -5.05 -7.22 -0.18
C PHE A 30 -5.39 -6.49 -1.48
N VAL A 31 -4.54 -5.56 -1.87
CA VAL A 31 -4.68 -4.71 -3.05
C VAL A 31 -3.60 -5.06 -4.07
N THR A 32 -4.01 -5.30 -5.32
CA THR A 32 -3.15 -5.83 -6.38
C THR A 32 -3.62 -5.37 -7.77
N PRO A 33 -2.75 -5.30 -8.80
CA PRO A 33 -3.18 -5.07 -10.17
C PRO A 33 -4.16 -6.15 -10.63
N ALA A 34 -5.30 -5.73 -11.20
CA ALA A 34 -6.35 -6.65 -11.61
C ALA A 34 -5.94 -7.55 -12.79
N ASP A 35 -4.94 -7.15 -13.56
CA ASP A 35 -4.38 -7.91 -14.67
C ASP A 35 -3.32 -8.95 -14.24
N GLY A 36 -3.00 -9.03 -12.94
CA GLY A 36 -1.98 -9.92 -12.41
C GLY A 36 -0.54 -9.47 -12.66
N SER A 37 -0.34 -8.24 -13.14
CA SER A 37 0.99 -7.65 -13.30
C SER A 37 1.67 -7.36 -11.96
N VAL A 38 2.95 -7.00 -12.01
CA VAL A 38 3.71 -6.63 -10.82
C VAL A 38 3.25 -5.28 -10.29
N PHE A 39 2.93 -5.23 -8.99
CA PHE A 39 2.71 -3.96 -8.29
C PHE A 39 4.05 -3.27 -7.99
N ALA A 40 4.47 -2.36 -8.87
CA ALA A 40 5.67 -1.54 -8.68
C ALA A 40 5.31 -0.23 -7.97
N MET A 41 6.01 0.09 -6.88
CA MET A 41 5.80 1.31 -6.10
C MET A 41 6.94 2.31 -6.34
N ALA A 42 6.60 3.57 -6.56
CA ALA A 42 7.57 4.65 -6.56
C ALA A 42 8.18 4.80 -5.16
N GLY A 43 9.50 4.84 -5.08
CA GLY A 43 10.21 4.95 -3.81
C GLY A 43 11.51 5.73 -3.90
N LEU A 44 11.87 6.39 -2.80
CA LEU A 44 13.15 7.06 -2.61
C LEU A 44 14.06 6.15 -1.81
N TYR A 45 15.37 6.22 -2.04
CA TYR A 45 16.35 5.48 -1.25
C TYR A 45 17.55 6.35 -0.87
N GLU A 46 18.22 6.00 0.22
CA GLU A 46 19.40 6.71 0.72
C GLU A 46 20.45 5.73 1.24
N PHE A 47 21.72 6.09 1.00
CA PHE A 47 22.86 5.48 1.67
C PHE A 47 23.19 6.28 2.92
N TRP A 48 22.98 5.70 4.09
CA TRP A 48 23.34 6.30 5.37
C TRP A 48 24.52 5.56 5.99
N ARG A 49 25.52 6.29 6.47
CA ARG A 49 26.68 5.72 7.15
C ARG A 49 26.58 5.94 8.66
N ASP A 50 26.66 4.86 9.42
CA ASP A 50 26.75 4.90 10.88
C ASP A 50 28.11 5.43 11.31
N ALA A 51 28.12 6.69 11.76
CA ALA A 51 29.32 7.37 12.23
C ALA A 51 29.85 6.84 13.58
N THR A 52 29.11 5.96 14.27
CA THR A 52 29.57 5.33 15.51
C THR A 52 30.49 4.13 15.27
N LEU A 53 30.53 3.62 14.03
CA LEU A 53 31.38 2.50 13.62
C LEU A 53 32.66 2.97 12.92
N PRO A 54 33.76 2.19 13.01
CA PRO A 54 35.01 2.46 12.29
C PRO A 54 34.84 2.68 10.78
N GLY A 55 35.83 3.37 10.18
CA GLY A 55 35.93 3.70 8.75
C GLY A 55 35.57 2.56 7.80
N ASP A 56 36.12 1.40 8.11
CA ASP A 56 36.17 0.15 7.35
C ASP A 56 35.24 -0.94 7.91
N HIS A 57 34.37 -0.60 8.87
CA HIS A 57 33.48 -1.58 9.48
C HIS A 57 32.44 -2.08 8.46
N GLU A 58 32.30 -3.40 8.34
CA GLU A 58 31.44 -4.05 7.32
C GLU A 58 29.97 -3.63 7.39
N ASN A 59 29.47 -3.35 8.61
CA ASN A 59 28.08 -2.92 8.85
C ASN A 59 27.92 -1.38 8.99
N ALA A 60 28.90 -0.59 8.54
CA ALA A 60 28.82 0.87 8.65
C ALA A 60 27.80 1.50 7.70
N TRP A 61 27.37 0.80 6.66
CA TRP A 61 26.48 1.36 5.63
C TRP A 61 25.10 0.73 5.68
N TRP A 62 24.09 1.59 5.62
CA TRP A 62 22.68 1.25 5.53
C TRP A 62 22.14 1.74 4.19
N VAL A 63 21.34 0.91 3.53
CA VAL A 63 20.51 1.34 2.41
C VAL A 63 19.08 1.25 2.87
N THR A 64 18.42 2.41 2.99
CA THR A 64 17.02 2.50 3.38
C THR A 64 16.20 3.03 2.23
N CYS A 65 14.90 2.74 2.24
CA CYS A 65 13.98 3.29 1.25
C CYS A 65 12.66 3.72 1.91
N SER A 66 11.94 4.58 1.20
CA SER A 66 10.61 5.03 1.56
C SER A 66 9.70 4.95 0.34
N VAL A 67 8.45 4.55 0.55
CA VAL A 67 7.43 4.49 -0.50
C VAL A 67 6.73 5.84 -0.59
N ILE A 68 6.60 6.38 -1.80
CA ILE A 68 5.82 7.58 -2.06
C ILE A 68 4.34 7.21 -2.03
N THR A 69 3.53 8.04 -1.37
CA THR A 69 2.08 7.86 -1.32
C THR A 69 1.36 8.99 -2.04
N THR A 70 0.15 8.70 -2.49
CA THR A 70 -0.79 9.65 -3.11
C THR A 70 -2.18 9.50 -2.47
N GLU A 71 -3.11 10.36 -2.84
CA GLU A 71 -4.53 10.21 -2.48
C GLU A 71 -5.05 8.91 -3.08
N ALA A 72 -5.82 8.15 -2.30
CA ALA A 72 -6.41 6.92 -2.81
C ALA A 72 -7.44 7.23 -3.89
N GLU A 73 -7.46 6.42 -4.95
CA GLU A 73 -8.40 6.60 -6.04
C GLU A 73 -9.85 6.41 -5.57
N THR A 74 -10.74 7.28 -6.06
CA THR A 74 -12.20 7.21 -5.83
C THR A 74 -12.94 6.50 -6.94
N THR A 75 -12.24 6.14 -8.03
CA THR A 75 -12.79 5.34 -9.12
C THR A 75 -13.07 3.92 -8.65
N PRO A 76 -14.11 3.25 -9.20
CA PRO A 76 -14.38 1.85 -8.88
C PRO A 76 -13.17 0.95 -9.16
N LEU A 77 -12.96 -0.03 -8.29
CA LEU A 77 -12.02 -1.12 -8.51
C LEU A 77 -12.36 -1.85 -9.82
N ALA A 78 -11.33 -2.26 -10.57
CA ALA A 78 -11.51 -3.11 -11.75
C ALA A 78 -12.19 -4.44 -11.40
N VAL A 79 -11.82 -4.98 -10.24
CA VAL A 79 -12.47 -6.15 -9.63
C VAL A 79 -12.75 -5.81 -8.18
N ALA A 80 -14.02 -5.57 -7.87
CA ALA A 80 -14.50 -5.36 -6.51
C ALA A 80 -14.85 -6.70 -5.84
N PRO A 81 -14.73 -6.81 -4.52
CA PRO A 81 -15.26 -7.96 -3.78
C PRO A 81 -16.80 -7.97 -3.87
N ALA A 82 -17.41 -9.12 -3.58
CA ALA A 82 -18.87 -9.26 -3.55
C ALA A 82 -19.50 -8.39 -2.45
N GLU A 83 -18.81 -8.26 -1.31
CA GLU A 83 -19.17 -7.42 -0.17
C GLU A 83 -17.96 -6.57 0.26
N GLY A 84 -18.19 -5.31 0.61
CA GLY A 84 -17.16 -4.39 1.10
C GLY A 84 -16.86 -3.21 0.15
N PRO A 85 -15.64 -2.66 0.19
CA PRO A 85 -15.26 -1.41 -0.48
C PRO A 85 -15.31 -1.53 -2.01
N GLY A 86 -15.80 -0.47 -2.67
CA GLY A 86 -15.91 -0.39 -4.12
C GLY A 86 -14.74 0.36 -4.78
N ALA A 87 -14.01 1.18 -4.02
CA ALA A 87 -12.85 1.95 -4.44
C ALA A 87 -11.71 1.87 -3.40
N LEU A 88 -10.48 2.27 -3.75
CA LEU A 88 -9.39 2.29 -2.75
C LEU A 88 -9.62 3.34 -1.66
N ALA A 89 -10.24 4.48 -1.99
CA ALA A 89 -10.59 5.52 -1.02
C ALA A 89 -11.59 5.04 0.05
N ASP A 90 -12.36 4.00 -0.23
CA ASP A 90 -13.25 3.35 0.74
C ASP A 90 -12.44 2.56 1.79
N ILE A 91 -11.25 2.10 1.41
CA ILE A 91 -10.35 1.34 2.29
C ILE A 91 -9.54 2.28 3.18
N HIS A 92 -8.86 3.25 2.56
CA HIS A 92 -7.97 4.19 3.23
C HIS A 92 -7.81 5.47 2.38
N PRO A 93 -7.65 6.68 2.97
CA PRO A 93 -7.52 7.92 2.21
C PRO A 93 -6.23 8.07 1.38
N ARG A 94 -5.27 7.15 1.53
CA ARG A 94 -3.96 7.17 0.88
C ARG A 94 -3.64 5.81 0.28
N MET A 95 -2.89 5.81 -0.81
CA MET A 95 -2.36 4.60 -1.45
C MET A 95 -0.88 4.79 -1.84
N PRO A 96 -0.10 3.72 -2.04
CA PRO A 96 1.20 3.81 -2.69
C PRO A 96 1.07 4.39 -4.11
N LEU A 97 2.03 5.21 -4.52
CA LEU A 97 2.13 5.64 -5.92
C LEU A 97 2.60 4.44 -6.76
N MET A 98 1.67 3.80 -7.47
CA MET A 98 2.00 2.72 -8.40
C MET A 98 2.63 3.26 -9.69
N LEU A 99 3.64 2.55 -10.20
CA LEU A 99 4.25 2.80 -11.50
C LEU A 99 3.81 1.73 -12.52
N THR A 100 3.24 2.17 -13.63
CA THR A 100 2.96 1.30 -14.78
C THR A 100 4.25 0.99 -15.55
N PRO A 101 4.33 -0.15 -16.28
CA PRO A 101 5.55 -0.56 -16.97
C PRO A 101 6.17 0.48 -17.90
N ASP A 102 5.35 1.31 -18.55
CA ASP A 102 5.77 2.39 -19.44
C ASP A 102 6.51 3.54 -18.72
N ARG A 103 6.45 3.60 -17.38
CA ARG A 103 7.09 4.64 -16.57
C ARG A 103 8.35 4.17 -15.84
N TRP A 104 8.67 2.87 -15.88
CA TRP A 104 9.79 2.32 -15.11
C TRP A 104 11.15 2.87 -15.54
N ASP A 105 11.41 2.92 -16.85
CA ASP A 105 12.69 3.43 -17.37
C ASP A 105 12.92 4.89 -16.97
N ALA A 106 11.88 5.73 -17.11
CA ALA A 106 11.95 7.14 -16.73
C ALA A 106 12.12 7.36 -15.22
N TRP A 107 11.57 6.46 -14.39
CA TRP A 107 11.72 6.49 -12.92
C TRP A 107 13.12 6.05 -12.46
N LEU A 108 13.72 5.08 -13.15
CA LEU A 108 15.00 4.49 -12.78
C LEU A 108 16.22 5.17 -13.42
N ASP A 109 16.02 6.12 -14.34
CA ASP A 109 17.10 6.84 -15.01
C ASP A 109 17.75 7.89 -14.08
N PRO A 110 19.01 7.68 -13.63
CA PRO A 110 19.70 8.63 -12.75
C PRO A 110 20.14 9.91 -13.48
N THR A 111 20.10 9.94 -14.81
CA THR A 111 20.45 11.11 -15.62
C THR A 111 19.27 12.08 -15.79
N HIS A 112 18.08 11.65 -15.38
CA HIS A 112 16.87 12.42 -15.48
C HIS A 112 16.79 13.46 -14.34
N THR A 113 17.14 14.72 -14.64
CA THR A 113 17.18 15.82 -13.65
C THR A 113 16.18 16.95 -13.91
N GLY A 114 15.31 16.81 -14.91
CA GLY A 114 14.30 17.81 -15.26
C GLY A 114 13.16 17.84 -14.24
N LEU A 115 13.04 18.92 -13.46
CA LEU A 115 12.06 18.99 -12.36
C LEU A 115 10.61 18.80 -12.82
N ASP A 116 10.23 19.33 -13.99
CA ASP A 116 8.85 19.21 -14.47
C ASP A 116 8.53 17.79 -14.95
N GLU A 117 9.49 17.12 -15.57
CA GLU A 117 9.37 15.72 -15.99
C GLU A 117 9.33 14.78 -14.77
N LEU A 118 10.18 15.03 -13.76
CA LEU A 118 10.14 14.31 -12.48
C LEU A 118 8.82 14.51 -11.73
N ARG A 119 8.25 15.73 -11.73
CA ARG A 119 6.93 15.98 -11.15
C ARG A 119 5.84 15.21 -11.88
N ALA A 120 5.91 15.13 -13.21
CA ALA A 120 4.98 14.33 -13.99
C ALA A 120 5.07 12.83 -13.65
N LEU A 121 6.20 12.34 -13.14
CA LEU A 121 6.33 10.97 -12.63
C LEU A 121 5.64 10.73 -11.28
N LEU A 122 5.25 11.79 -10.55
CA LEU A 122 4.54 11.69 -9.28
C LEU A 122 3.02 11.59 -9.43
N GLU A 123 2.49 11.80 -10.64
CA GLU A 123 1.07 11.63 -10.91
C GLU A 123 0.67 10.14 -10.85
N PRO A 124 -0.45 9.78 -10.20
CA PRO A 124 -0.96 8.42 -10.20
C PRO A 124 -1.29 7.92 -11.62
N PRO A 125 -1.20 6.61 -11.89
CA PRO A 125 -1.67 6.06 -13.15
C PRO A 125 -3.19 6.23 -13.30
N PRO A 126 -3.76 6.02 -14.50
CA PRO A 126 -5.21 6.00 -14.69
C PRO A 126 -5.88 5.08 -13.67
N GLY A 127 -6.99 5.55 -13.09
CA GLY A 127 -7.68 4.79 -12.06
C GLY A 127 -8.42 3.55 -12.61
N GLY A 128 -8.84 2.68 -11.70
CA GLY A 128 -9.58 1.46 -12.06
C GLY A 128 -8.69 0.38 -12.68
N LEU A 129 -7.43 0.32 -12.24
CA LEU A 129 -6.50 -0.76 -12.59
C LEU A 129 -6.42 -1.82 -11.48
N MET A 130 -6.87 -1.47 -10.27
CA MET A 130 -6.66 -2.27 -9.08
C MET A 130 -7.84 -3.19 -8.79
N ARG A 131 -7.51 -4.34 -8.20
CA ARG A 131 -8.41 -5.21 -7.48
C ARG A 131 -8.09 -5.13 -6.00
N ALA A 132 -9.12 -5.20 -5.16
CA ALA A 132 -8.95 -5.40 -3.72
C ALA A 132 -9.89 -6.50 -3.24
N TYR A 133 -9.46 -7.30 -2.26
CA TYR A 133 -10.29 -8.35 -1.69
C TYR A 133 -9.95 -8.60 -0.21
N PRO A 134 -10.93 -9.03 0.62
CA PRO A 134 -10.71 -9.26 2.03
C PRO A 134 -9.83 -10.49 2.25
N VAL A 135 -8.90 -10.41 3.20
CA VAL A 135 -8.03 -11.51 3.64
C VAL A 135 -8.18 -11.77 5.13
N ALA A 136 -7.64 -12.90 5.61
CA ALA A 136 -7.70 -13.24 7.03
C ALA A 136 -6.98 -12.22 7.91
N THR A 137 -7.54 -11.91 9.08
CA THR A 137 -6.93 -11.00 10.07
C THR A 137 -5.55 -11.47 10.57
N ALA A 138 -5.19 -12.72 10.33
CA ALA A 138 -3.88 -13.31 10.61
C ALA A 138 -2.70 -12.48 10.06
N VAL A 139 -2.87 -11.74 8.95
CA VAL A 139 -1.84 -10.86 8.38
C VAL A 139 -1.41 -9.74 9.34
N SER A 140 -2.26 -9.39 10.31
CA SER A 140 -1.95 -8.36 11.31
C SER A 140 -0.86 -8.78 12.30
N ASN A 141 -0.46 -10.06 12.30
CA ASN A 141 0.65 -10.57 13.10
C ASN A 141 1.87 -10.81 12.20
N VAL A 142 2.87 -9.94 12.32
CA VAL A 142 4.11 -9.94 11.51
C VAL A 142 4.95 -11.22 11.60
N ARG A 143 4.64 -12.13 12.54
CA ARG A 143 5.28 -13.45 12.63
C ARG A 143 4.74 -14.45 11.59
N ASN A 144 3.59 -14.16 11.00
CA ASN A 144 2.97 -15.00 9.98
C ASN A 144 3.55 -14.62 8.61
N ASN A 145 3.90 -15.61 7.79
CA ASN A 145 4.49 -15.41 6.46
C ASN A 145 4.15 -16.55 5.48
N GLY A 146 2.95 -17.12 5.61
CA GLY A 146 2.50 -18.21 4.75
C GLY A 146 1.62 -17.71 3.60
N PRO A 147 1.47 -18.52 2.52
CA PRO A 147 0.67 -18.15 1.35
C PRO A 147 -0.82 -17.93 1.69
N GLU A 148 -1.31 -18.53 2.77
CA GLU A 148 -2.68 -18.37 3.26
C GLU A 148 -3.05 -16.91 3.59
N LEU A 149 -2.06 -16.03 3.79
CA LEU A 149 -2.29 -14.60 4.04
C LEU A 149 -2.82 -13.85 2.81
N LEU A 150 -2.72 -14.45 1.62
CA LEU A 150 -3.22 -13.92 0.36
C LEU A 150 -4.54 -14.58 -0.07
N GLU A 151 -5.03 -15.57 0.67
CA GLU A 151 -6.28 -16.25 0.34
C GLU A 151 -7.46 -15.29 0.46
N GLU A 152 -8.17 -15.13 -0.65
CA GLU A 152 -9.37 -14.32 -0.73
C GLU A 152 -10.52 -14.96 0.07
N LEU A 153 -11.11 -14.16 0.96
CA LEU A 153 -12.29 -14.57 1.71
C LEU A 153 -13.57 -14.32 0.91
N ALA A 154 -14.57 -15.17 1.11
CA ALA A 154 -15.89 -15.00 0.50
C ALA A 154 -16.62 -13.73 0.98
N ALA A 155 -16.33 -13.29 2.20
CA ALA A 155 -16.82 -12.07 2.81
C ALA A 155 -15.83 -11.59 3.91
N PRO A 156 -15.87 -10.31 4.30
CA PRO A 156 -15.09 -9.79 5.42
C PRO A 156 -15.28 -10.57 6.74
N GLU A 157 -14.21 -10.77 7.52
CA GLU A 157 -14.29 -11.29 8.90
C GLU A 157 -14.85 -10.25 9.87
N GLU A 158 -14.58 -8.97 9.60
CA GLU A 158 -15.05 -7.83 10.41
C GLU A 158 -16.01 -6.96 9.59
N SER A 159 -17.08 -6.49 10.24
CA SER A 159 -18.10 -5.64 9.60
C SER A 159 -17.52 -4.30 9.14
N THR A 160 -17.66 -4.01 7.85
CA THR A 160 -17.22 -2.76 7.22
C THR A 160 -18.41 -1.83 6.94
N LEU A 161 -18.15 -0.54 6.64
CA LEU A 161 -19.17 0.51 6.43
C LEU A 161 -20.01 0.41 5.16
N PHE A 162 -19.75 -0.59 4.33
CA PHE A 162 -20.16 -0.65 2.93
C PHE A 162 -21.21 -1.73 2.73
#